data_AF-A0A2M6GJ23-F1
#
_entry.id   AF-A0A2M6GJ23-F1
#
_cell.length_a   1.000
_cell.length_b   1.000
_cell.length_c   1.000
_cell.angle_alpha   90.00
_cell.angle_beta   90.00
_cell.angle_gamma   90.00
#
_symmetry.space_group_name_H-M   'P 1'
#
loop_
_entity.id
_entity.type
_entity.pdbx_description
1 polymer ?
#
loop_
_entity_poly.entity_id
_entity_poly.type
_entity_poly.pdbx_seq_one_letter_code
_entity_poly.pdbx_strand_id
1 'polypeptide(L)' 'LPALPAAWQKGYIHGIVARSGFEVDLDWENGKLKQVKILSKLGNTCRVRYGDQVISLKTQKGKAYILDGSLKQI' A
#
# COMPACT_ATOMS: atom_id res chain seq x y z
N LEU A 1 -7.82 1.47 -3.36
CA LEU A 1 -9.18 1.54 -2.78
C LEU A 1 -10.24 1.71 -3.87
N PRO A 2 -10.46 0.72 -4.75
CA PRO A 2 -11.42 0.85 -5.84
C PRO A 2 -12.89 0.65 -5.42
N ALA A 3 -13.17 0.17 -4.20
CA ALA A 3 -14.52 -0.21 -3.78
C ALA A 3 -14.78 0.02 -2.27
N LEU A 4 -14.26 1.12 -1.69
CA LEU A 4 -14.58 1.46 -0.31
C LEU A 4 -16.00 2.06 -0.27
N PRO A 5 -16.97 1.48 0.47
CA PRO A 5 -18.26 2.11 0.66
C PRO A 5 -18.06 3.50 1.30
N ALA A 6 -18.81 4.51 0.85
CA ALA A 6 -18.72 5.87 1.43
C ALA A 6 -18.96 5.90 2.95
N ALA A 7 -19.60 4.87 3.51
CA ALA A 7 -19.81 4.69 4.93
C ALA A 7 -18.52 4.45 5.74
N TRP A 8 -17.45 3.91 5.13
CA TRP A 8 -16.21 3.59 5.84
C TRP A 8 -15.25 4.78 5.84
N GLN A 9 -15.58 5.78 6.67
CA GLN A 9 -14.79 7.00 6.83
C GLN A 9 -13.34 6.69 7.23
N LYS A 10 -13.11 5.79 8.18
CA LYS A 10 -11.76 5.40 8.62
C LYS A 10 -11.66 3.90 8.85
N GLY A 11 -10.47 3.36 8.63
CA GLY A 11 -10.19 1.95 8.87
C GLY A 11 -8.75 1.60 8.55
N TYR A 12 -8.40 0.35 8.84
CA TYR A 12 -7.11 -0.21 8.54
C TYR A 12 -7.25 -1.67 8.15
N ILE A 13 -6.35 -2.15 7.32
CA ILE A 13 -6.18 -3.57 7.02
C ILE A 13 -4.69 -3.87 7.01
N HIS A 14 -4.26 -4.78 7.86
CA HIS A 14 -2.85 -5.16 8.01
C HIS A 14 -2.66 -6.64 7.67
N GLY A 15 -1.46 -7.00 7.22
CA GLY A 15 -1.06 -8.38 6.92
C GLY A 15 -1.60 -8.92 5.60
N ILE A 16 -2.04 -8.08 4.65
CA ILE A 16 -2.43 -8.57 3.32
C ILE A 16 -1.19 -9.05 2.59
N VAL A 17 -1.15 -10.33 2.24
CA VAL A 17 -0.10 -10.86 1.37
C VAL A 17 -0.55 -10.80 -0.07
N ALA A 18 0.04 -9.88 -0.83
CA ALA A 18 -0.12 -9.80 -2.27
C ALA A 18 0.79 -10.80 -3.00
N ARG A 19 0.48 -11.04 -4.27
CA ARG A 19 1.27 -11.89 -5.16
C ARG A 19 2.73 -11.43 -5.19
N SER A 20 3.65 -12.39 -5.39
CA SER A 20 5.10 -12.15 -5.39
C SER A 20 5.70 -11.79 -4.01
N GLY A 21 5.00 -12.14 -2.92
CA GLY A 21 5.55 -12.10 -1.56
C GLY A 21 5.64 -10.70 -0.98
N PHE A 22 4.68 -9.83 -1.30
CA PHE A 22 4.56 -8.52 -0.68
C PHE A 22 3.53 -8.56 0.43
N GLU A 23 3.91 -8.17 1.63
CA GLU A 23 2.96 -7.95 2.72
C GLU A 23 2.62 -6.47 2.77
N VAL A 24 1.34 -6.15 2.87
CA VAL A 24 0.81 -4.81 2.71
C VAL A 24 -0.11 -4.49 3.88
N ASP A 25 0.21 -3.39 4.55
CA ASP A 25 -0.59 -2.78 5.59
C ASP A 25 -1.14 -1.46 5.04
N LEU A 26 -2.44 -1.24 5.11
CA LEU A 26 -3.14 -0.09 4.55
C LEU A 26 -3.97 0.58 5.64
N ASP A 27 -3.79 1.88 5.80
CA ASP A 27 -4.58 2.73 6.69
C ASP A 27 -5.25 3.82 5.86
N TRP A 28 -6.54 4.04 6.07
CA TRP A 28 -7.30 5.09 5.38
C TRP A 28 -8.16 5.89 6.34
N GLU A 29 -8.36 7.15 5.98
CA GLU A 29 -9.16 8.11 6.72
C GLU A 29 -9.86 9.07 5.76
N ASN A 30 -11.09 9.43 6.07
CA ASN A 30 -12.03 10.13 5.20
C ASN A 30 -12.12 9.52 3.78
N GLY A 31 -12.10 8.19 3.70
CA GLY A 31 -12.14 7.43 2.43
C GLY A 31 -10.88 7.60 1.55
N LYS A 32 -9.83 8.25 2.07
CA LYS A 32 -8.56 8.46 1.38
C LYS A 32 -7.45 7.65 2.05
N LEU A 33 -6.53 7.13 1.24
CA LEU A 33 -5.32 6.49 1.76
C LEU A 33 -4.56 7.47 2.66
N LYS A 34 -4.30 7.06 3.89
CA LYS A 34 -3.49 7.81 4.86
C LYS A 34 -2.05 7.34 4.82
N GLN A 35 -1.87 6.02 4.92
CA GLN A 35 -0.57 5.37 4.88
C GLN A 35 -0.71 3.98 4.28
N VAL A 36 0.34 3.54 3.59
CA VAL A 36 0.51 2.14 3.22
C VAL A 36 1.93 1.71 3.52
N LYS A 37 2.10 0.56 4.15
CA LYS A 37 3.40 -0.06 4.39
C LYS A 37 3.47 -1.34 3.56
N ILE A 38 4.55 -1.46 2.79
CA ILE A 38 4.79 -2.58 1.88
C ILE A 38 6.09 -3.25 2.31
N LEU A 39 5.99 -4.44 2.85
CA LEU A 39 7.12 -5.31 3.17
C LEU A 39 7.37 -6.27 2.00
N SER A 40 8.56 -6.17 1.41
CA SER A 40 8.98 -7.08 0.34
C SER A 40 9.69 -8.29 0.93
N LYS A 41 9.06 -9.47 0.89
CA LYS A 41 9.69 -10.72 1.37
C LYS A 41 10.63 -11.35 0.34
N LEU A 42 10.47 -11.04 -0.94
CA LEU A 42 11.24 -11.64 -2.03
C LEU A 42 12.17 -10.66 -2.76
N GLY A 43 12.03 -9.34 -2.57
CA GLY A 43 12.86 -8.33 -3.25
C GLY A 43 12.49 -8.08 -4.71
N ASN A 44 11.25 -8.40 -5.09
CA ASN A 44 10.75 -8.18 -6.45
C ASN A 44 10.42 -6.70 -6.70
N THR A 45 10.25 -6.30 -7.97
CA THR A 45 9.72 -4.96 -8.26
C THR A 45 8.25 -4.90 -7.86
N CYS A 46 7.89 -3.96 -6.99
CA CYS A 46 6.51 -3.76 -6.55
C CYS A 46 5.87 -2.64 -7.38
N ARG A 47 4.73 -2.92 -8.02
CA ARG A 47 3.90 -1.89 -8.67
C ARG A 47 2.70 -1.60 -7.78
N VAL A 48 2.57 -0.35 -7.38
CA VAL A 48 1.47 0.12 -6.53
C VAL A 48 0.58 1.03 -7.36
N ARG A 49 -0.72 0.78 -7.34
CA ARG A 49 -1.72 1.62 -8.02
C ARG A 49 -2.74 2.15 -7.02
N TYR A 50 -2.93 3.47 -7.03
CA TYR A 50 -3.96 4.14 -6.24
C TYR A 50 -4.67 5.19 -7.11
N GLY A 51 -5.95 4.95 -7.43
CA GLY A 51 -6.66 5.75 -8.42
C GLY A 51 -5.94 5.68 -9.78
N ASP A 52 -5.64 6.84 -10.35
CA ASP A 52 -4.89 6.99 -11.61
C ASP A 52 -3.36 7.02 -11.42
N GLN A 53 -2.88 7.00 -10.17
CA GLN A 53 -1.46 7.01 -9.88
C GLN A 53 -0.90 5.59 -9.86
N VAL A 54 0.21 5.39 -10.58
CA VAL A 54 0.97 4.14 -10.60
C VAL A 54 2.43 4.45 -10.30
N ILE A 55 2.98 3.81 -9.27
CA ILE A 55 4.41 3.88 -8.97
C ILE A 55 5.05 2.49 -9.09
N SER A 56 6.31 2.47 -9.50
CA SER A 56 7.13 1.26 -9.51
C SER A 56 8.26 1.41 -8.49
N LEU A 57 8.23 0.60 -7.43
CA LEU A 57 9.23 0.58 -6.39
C LEU A 57 10.18 -0.59 -6.64
N LYS A 58 11.48 -0.28 -6.80
CA LYS A 58 12.52 -1.30 -6.74
C LYS A 58 12.72 -1.67 -5.27
N THR A 59 12.12 -2.78 -4.86
CA THR A 59 12.21 -3.23 -3.47
C THR A 59 13.41 -4.14 -3.25
N GLN A 60 13.82 -4.31 -2.00
CA GLN A 60 14.82 -5.29 -1.59
C GLN A 60 14.20 -6.28 -0.60
N LYS A 61 14.71 -7.50 -0.61
CA LYS A 61 14.27 -8.57 0.29
C LYS A 61 14.39 -8.12 1.75
N GLY A 62 13.32 -8.27 2.51
CA GLY A 62 13.22 -7.91 3.93
C GLY A 62 13.05 -6.42 4.20
N LYS A 63 12.97 -5.56 3.18
CA LYS A 63 12.74 -4.11 3.38
C LYS A 63 11.27 -3.76 3.37
N ALA A 64 10.90 -2.90 4.32
CA ALA A 64 9.60 -2.25 4.37
C ALA A 64 9.69 -0.85 3.74
N TYR A 65 8.67 -0.48 2.99
CA TYR A 65 8.52 0.80 2.33
C TYR A 65 7.21 1.41 2.80
N ILE A 66 7.27 2.59 3.41
CA ILE A 66 6.10 3.32 3.88
C ILE A 66 5.81 4.42 2.87
N LEU A 67 4.58 4.47 2.38
CA LEU A 67 4.10 5.50 1.47
C LEU A 67 2.93 6.25 2.10
N ASP A 68 2.82 7.52 1.77
CA ASP A 68 1.69 8.36 2.14
C ASP A 68 0.51 8.21 1.14
N GLY A 69 -0.57 8.96 1.37
CA GLY A 69 -1.73 9.02 0.49
C GLY A 69 -1.46 9.52 -0.94
N SER A 70 -0.27 10.07 -1.20
CA SER A 70 0.20 10.50 -2.52
C SER A 70 1.17 9.49 -3.16
N LEU A 71 1.29 8.28 -2.60
CA LEU A 71 2.25 7.27 -2.99
C LEU A 71 3.72 7.75 -2.93
N LYS A 72 4.03 8.74 -2.08
CA LYS A 72 5.39 9.21 -1.83
C LYS A 72 5.95 8.52 -0.60
N GLN A 73 7.21 8.11 -0.68
CA GLN A 73 7.90 7.49 0.45
C GLN A 73 8.18 8.54 1.53
N ILE A 74 7.90 8.18 2.78
CA ILE A 74 8.12 8.98 3.99
C ILE A 74 9.01 8.26 4.98
#